data_AF-A0A933CVB6-F1
#
_entry.id   AF-A0A933CVB6-F1
#
_cell.length_a   1.000
_cell.length_b   1.000
_cell.length_c   1.000
_cell.angle_alpha   90.00
_cell.angle_beta   90.00
_cell.angle_gamma   90.00
#
_symmetry.space_group_name_H-M   'P 1'
#
loop_
_entity.id
_entity.type
_entity.pdbx_description
1 polymer ?
#
loop_
_entity_poly.entity_id
_entity_poly.type
_entity_poly.pdbx_seq_one_letter_code
_entity_poly.pdbx_strand_id
1 'polypeptide(L)'
;MDDLEGTVHRCYGSMPNMIYIIDKNRRITYKAMWTDHDEIASVLANLVLADELETQGVRVKSSYTERINYIPAQYAGGLREKVFDLAGPKAWADYQKVFVGVPE
;
A
#
# COMPACT_ATOMS: atom_id res chain seq x y z
N MET A 1 -9.49 9.14 -3.48
CA MET A 1 -8.76 10.03 -4.40
C MET A 1 -8.41 11.29 -3.63
N ASP A 2 -7.23 11.84 -3.89
CA ASP A 2 -6.75 13.10 -3.30
C ASP A 2 -7.18 14.30 -4.18
N ASP A 3 -7.02 15.52 -3.69
CA ASP A 3 -7.20 16.73 -4.50
C ASP A 3 -6.00 16.98 -5.44
N LEU A 4 -6.16 17.88 -6.40
CA LEU A 4 -5.09 18.25 -7.34
C LEU A 4 -3.89 18.90 -6.64
N GLU A 5 -4.13 19.46 -5.46
CA GLU A 5 -3.08 20.01 -4.63
C GLU A 5 -2.27 18.89 -3.97
N GLY A 6 -2.83 17.71 -3.75
CA GLY A 6 -2.18 16.63 -3.02
C GLY A 6 -2.23 16.82 -1.51
N THR A 7 -3.30 17.41 -0.97
CA THR A 7 -3.44 17.73 0.46
C THR A 7 -3.29 16.48 1.32
N VAL A 8 -3.97 15.38 0.98
CA VAL A 8 -3.88 14.13 1.75
C VAL A 8 -2.51 13.48 1.57
N HIS A 9 -1.99 13.41 0.35
CA HIS A 9 -0.67 12.87 0.05
C HIS A 9 0.37 13.55 0.92
N ARG A 10 0.44 14.89 0.93
CA ARG A 10 1.40 15.66 1.73
C ARG A 10 1.23 15.51 3.23
N CYS A 11 0.00 15.42 3.74
CA CYS A 11 -0.23 15.27 5.17
C CYS A 11 0.15 13.89 5.70
N TYR A 12 0.07 12.86 4.85
CA TYR A 12 0.17 11.47 5.30
C TYR A 12 1.46 10.77 4.80
N GLY A 13 2.11 11.26 3.74
CA GLY A 13 3.40 10.75 3.28
C GLY A 13 3.97 11.44 2.05
N SER A 14 4.85 10.74 1.34
CA SER A 14 5.64 11.29 0.23
C SER A 14 5.81 10.31 -0.93
N MET A 15 5.19 9.12 -0.83
CA MET A 15 5.33 8.04 -1.79
C MET A 15 3.99 7.80 -2.53
N PRO A 16 4.01 7.48 -3.83
CA PRO A 16 2.82 7.49 -4.67
C PRO A 16 1.80 6.38 -4.36
N ASN A 17 2.20 5.32 -3.65
CA ASN A 17 1.38 4.15 -3.35
C ASN A 17 1.38 3.81 -1.84
N MET A 18 1.44 4.83 -1.02
CA MET A 18 1.25 4.72 0.42
C MET A 18 -0.18 4.27 0.77
N ILE A 19 -0.32 3.47 1.82
CA ILE A 19 -1.61 2.90 2.23
C ILE A 19 -1.86 3.08 3.72
N TYR A 20 -3.14 3.28 4.05
CA TYR A 20 -3.69 3.29 5.39
C TYR A 20 -4.87 2.34 5.46
N ILE A 21 -4.96 1.54 6.52
CA ILE A 21 -6.16 0.78 6.87
C ILE A 21 -6.76 1.45 8.10
N ILE A 22 -8.03 1.84 7.97
CA ILE A 22 -8.82 2.42 9.05
C ILE A 22 -9.91 1.42 9.42
N ASP A 23 -9.97 1.02 10.69
CA ASP A 23 -10.96 0.06 11.17
C ASP A 23 -12.36 0.69 11.36
N LYS A 24 -13.34 -0.16 11.72
CA LYS A 24 -14.72 0.26 12.02
C LYS A 24 -14.83 1.25 13.18
N ASN A 25 -13.80 1.33 14.03
CA ASN A 25 -13.70 2.25 15.16
C ASN A 25 -12.97 3.55 14.80
N ARG A 26 -12.71 3.79 13.50
CA ARG A 26 -12.02 4.96 12.95
C ARG A 26 -10.57 5.08 13.42
N ARG A 27 -9.92 3.97 13.73
CA ARG A 27 -8.51 3.92 14.14
C ARG A 27 -7.65 3.49 12.96
N ILE A 28 -6.49 4.14 12.80
CA ILE A 28 -5.47 3.66 11.87
C ILE A 28 -4.86 2.40 12.47
N THR A 29 -5.10 1.25 11.84
CA THR A 29 -4.59 -0.05 12.29
C THR A 29 -3.36 -0.49 11.51
N TYR A 30 -3.14 0.09 10.33
CA TYR A 30 -1.95 -0.14 9.53
C TYR A 30 -1.64 1.07 8.66
N LYS A 31 -0.34 1.35 8.54
CA LYS A 31 0.22 2.38 7.66
C LYS A 31 1.46 1.79 6.98
N ALA A 32 1.57 1.95 5.67
CA ALA A 32 2.81 1.67 4.95
C ALA A 32 3.07 2.68 3.84
N MET A 33 4.36 2.93 3.58
CA MET A 33 4.81 3.81 2.50
C MET A 33 4.77 3.12 1.13
N TRP A 34 4.76 1.79 1.11
CA TRP A 34 4.63 0.96 -0.08
C TRP A 34 3.48 -0.01 0.10
N THR A 35 2.63 -0.09 -0.93
CA THR A 35 1.57 -1.09 -1.00
C THR A 35 2.19 -2.46 -1.26
N ASP A 36 1.93 -3.42 -0.37
CA ASP A 36 2.24 -4.83 -0.56
C ASP A 36 0.99 -5.69 -0.28
N HIS A 37 0.61 -6.50 -1.25
CA HIS A 37 -0.64 -7.25 -1.22
C HIS A 37 -0.67 -8.33 -0.13
N ASP A 38 0.45 -9.03 0.10
CA ASP A 38 0.55 -10.09 1.12
C ASP A 38 0.41 -9.50 2.52
N GLU A 39 1.09 -8.38 2.76
CA GLU A 39 1.00 -7.63 4.01
C GLU A 39 -0.42 -7.10 4.27
N ILE A 40 -1.07 -6.52 3.25
CA ILE A 40 -2.45 -6.03 3.37
C ILE A 40 -3.41 -7.18 3.70
N ALA A 41 -3.28 -8.32 3.02
CA ALA A 41 -4.11 -9.50 3.28
C ALA A 41 -3.94 -9.99 4.72
N SER A 42 -2.70 -10.04 5.22
CA SER A 42 -2.38 -10.41 6.60
C SER A 42 -3.02 -9.48 7.63
N VAL A 43 -2.91 -8.16 7.42
CA VAL A 43 -3.53 -7.16 8.31
C VAL A 43 -5.05 -7.31 8.34
N LEU A 44 -5.69 -7.44 7.16
CA LEU A 44 -7.14 -7.60 7.07
C LEU A 44 -7.61 -8.88 7.74
N ALA A 45 -6.90 -10.00 7.54
CA ALA A 45 -7.21 -11.26 8.20
C ALA A 45 -7.13 -11.15 9.73
N ASN A 46 -6.13 -10.44 10.26
CA ASN A 46 -5.99 -10.21 11.69
C ASN A 46 -7.14 -9.35 12.27
N LEU A 47 -7.63 -8.36 11.52
CA LEU A 47 -8.78 -7.56 11.94
C LEU A 47 -10.07 -8.38 11.97
N VAL A 48 -10.29 -9.24 10.98
CA VAL A 48 -11.44 -10.16 10.94
C VAL A 48 -11.37 -11.15 12.11
N LEU A 49 -10.19 -11.74 12.36
CA LEU A 49 -9.98 -12.65 13.48
C LEU A 49 -10.26 -11.97 14.83
N ALA A 50 -9.82 -10.73 15.02
CA ALA A 50 -10.10 -9.97 16.24
C ALA A 50 -11.62 -9.80 16.45
N ASP A 51 -12.35 -9.44 15.40
CA ASP A 51 -13.81 -9.32 15.45
C ASP A 51 -14.49 -10.66 15.79
N GLU A 52 -14.07 -11.76 15.17
CA GLU A 52 -14.60 -13.09 15.46
C GLU A 52 -14.37 -13.50 16.93
N LEU A 53 -13.17 -13.29 17.45
CA LEU A 53 -12.83 -13.58 18.84
C LEU A 53 -13.67 -12.75 19.83
N GLU A 54 -13.87 -11.47 19.56
CA GLU A 54 -14.75 -10.61 20.37
C GLU A 54 -16.20 -11.12 20.38
N THR A 55 -16.73 -11.56 19.24
CA THR A 55 -18.09 -12.13 19.16
C THR A 55 -18.24 -13.44 19.95
N GLN A 56 -17.15 -14.17 20.13
CA GLN A 56 -17.09 -15.39 20.94
C GLN A 56 -16.87 -15.10 22.44
N GLY A 57 -16.80 -13.82 22.84
CA GLY A 57 -16.55 -13.41 24.22
C GLY A 57 -15.09 -13.54 24.65
N VAL A 58 -14.17 -13.80 23.70
CA VAL A 58 -12.73 -13.82 23.97
C VAL A 58 -12.23 -12.39 24.04
N ARG A 59 -11.55 -12.05 25.15
CA ARG A 59 -10.95 -10.72 25.31
C ARG A 59 -9.76 -10.56 24.37
N VAL A 60 -9.89 -9.70 23.36
CA VAL A 60 -8.79 -9.31 22.46
C VAL A 60 -8.02 -8.12 23.06
N LYS A 61 -6.69 -8.12 22.89
CA LYS A 61 -5.81 -7.01 23.28
C LYS A 61 -5.06 -6.50 22.06
N SER A 62 -5.15 -5.20 21.79
CA SER A 62 -4.35 -4.54 20.76
C SER A 62 -2.88 -4.39 21.19
N SER A 63 -1.95 -4.63 20.26
CA SER A 63 -0.53 -4.32 20.41
C SER A 63 -0.09 -3.35 19.31
N TYR A 64 0.84 -2.44 19.64
CA TYR A 64 1.46 -1.53 18.67
C TYR A 64 2.82 -2.06 18.26
N THR A 65 3.18 -1.96 16.97
CA THR A 65 4.46 -2.43 16.45
C THR A 65 4.90 -1.56 15.27
N GLU A 66 6.18 -1.20 15.25
CA GLU A 66 6.85 -0.58 14.11
C GLU A 66 7.89 -1.56 13.55
N ARG A 67 7.98 -1.67 12.22
CA ARG A 67 8.91 -2.58 11.55
C ARG A 67 9.29 -2.11 10.15
N ILE A 68 10.42 -2.62 9.66
CA ILE A 68 10.87 -2.45 8.28
C ILE A 68 10.66 -3.78 7.56
N ASN A 69 9.94 -3.73 6.44
CA ASN A 69 9.76 -4.88 5.55
C ASN A 69 10.60 -4.70 4.28
N TYR A 70 11.35 -5.75 3.93
CA TYR A 70 12.08 -5.80 2.67
C TYR A 70 11.25 -6.57 1.65
N ILE A 71 10.81 -5.87 0.60
CA ILE A 71 9.97 -6.42 -0.46
C ILE A 71 10.84 -6.55 -1.72
N PRO A 72 10.76 -7.67 -2.48
CA PRO A 72 11.46 -7.79 -3.75
C PRO A 72 11.02 -6.69 -4.72
N ALA A 73 11.97 -5.99 -5.33
CA ALA A 73 11.70 -5.00 -6.39
C ALA A 73 11.36 -5.65 -7.75
N GLN A 74 10.79 -6.85 -7.74
CA GLN A 74 10.35 -7.59 -8.92
C GLN A 74 8.84 -7.62 -8.97
N TYR A 75 8.28 -7.12 -10.07
CA TYR A 75 6.84 -7.23 -10.33
C TYR A 75 6.53 -8.64 -10.82
N ALA A 76 5.54 -9.29 -10.22
CA ALA A 76 5.14 -10.64 -10.59
C ALA A 76 4.82 -10.73 -12.10
N GLY A 77 5.47 -11.67 -12.79
CA GLY A 77 5.07 -12.13 -14.13
C GLY A 77 4.96 -11.06 -15.22
N GLY A 78 5.74 -9.98 -15.14
CA GLY A 78 5.70 -8.89 -16.11
C GLY A 78 4.43 -8.02 -16.02
N LEU A 79 3.76 -7.99 -14.86
CA LEU A 79 2.52 -7.24 -14.67
C LEU A 79 2.72 -5.74 -14.93
N ARG A 80 3.87 -5.18 -14.54
CA ARG A 80 4.22 -3.80 -14.82
C ARG A 80 4.16 -3.52 -16.31
N GLU A 81 4.84 -4.34 -17.10
CA GLU A 81 4.93 -4.22 -18.55
C GLU A 81 3.52 -4.24 -19.16
N LYS A 82 2.68 -5.21 -18.76
CA LYS A 82 1.28 -5.30 -19.20
C LYS A 82 0.46 -4.05 -18.89
N VAL A 83 0.64 -3.47 -17.71
CA VAL A 83 -0.08 -2.24 -17.30
C VAL A 83 0.36 -1.05 -18.16
N PHE A 84 1.66 -0.90 -18.40
CA PHE A 84 2.16 0.19 -19.24
C PHE A 84 1.78 0.01 -20.72
N ASP A 85 1.77 -1.21 -21.23
CA ASP A 85 1.31 -1.51 -22.59
C ASP A 85 -0.16 -1.12 -22.80
N LEU A 86 -1.02 -1.36 -21.80
CA LEU A 86 -2.43 -0.93 -21.84
C LEU A 86 -2.58 0.60 -21.75
N ALA A 87 -1.74 1.27 -20.98
CA ALA A 87 -1.75 2.73 -20.82
C ALA A 87 -1.19 3.47 -22.05
N GLY A 88 -0.39 2.77 -22.88
CA GLY A 88 0.12 3.25 -24.16
C GLY A 88 1.49 3.92 -24.09
N PRO A 89 2.03 4.37 -25.25
CA PRO A 89 3.44 4.75 -25.39
C PRO A 89 3.90 5.90 -24.49
N LYS A 90 3.00 6.84 -24.17
CA LYS A 90 3.31 7.97 -23.27
C LYS A 90 3.65 7.48 -21.86
N ALA A 91 2.94 6.48 -21.35
CA ALA A 91 3.15 5.95 -20.00
C ALA A 91 4.55 5.30 -19.87
N TRP A 92 4.98 4.58 -20.91
CA TRP A 92 6.35 4.06 -21.00
C TRP A 92 7.41 5.16 -21.02
N ALA A 93 7.21 6.20 -21.83
CA ALA A 93 8.14 7.32 -21.92
C ALA A 93 8.29 8.06 -20.58
N ASP A 94 7.18 8.31 -19.89
CA ASP A 94 7.17 8.95 -18.57
C ASP A 94 7.89 8.07 -17.52
N TYR A 95 7.66 6.75 -17.54
CA TYR A 95 8.35 5.79 -16.66
C TYR A 95 9.87 5.79 -16.88
N GLN A 96 10.31 5.70 -18.14
CA GLN A 96 11.74 5.68 -18.50
C GLN A 96 12.46 6.95 -18.07
N LYS A 97 11.83 8.11 -18.29
CA LYS A 97 12.36 9.42 -17.88
C LYS A 97 12.65 9.49 -16.38
N VAL A 98 11.79 8.90 -15.55
CA VAL A 98 11.89 8.99 -14.08
C VAL A 98 12.81 7.91 -13.49
N PHE A 99 12.75 6.68 -13.99
CA PHE A 99 13.32 5.53 -13.27
C PHE A 99 14.48 4.82 -13.98
N VAL A 100 14.63 4.99 -15.30
CA VAL A 100 15.67 4.29 -16.07
C VAL A 100 16.89 5.20 -16.34
N GLY A 101 16.70 6.52 -16.20
CA GLY A 101 17.69 7.52 -16.58
C GLY A 101 17.73 7.69 -18.10
N VAL A 102 17.88 8.93 -18.56
CA VAL A 102 18.19 9.21 -19.97
C VAL A 102 19.68 8.88 -20.14
N PRO A 103 20.08 7.98 -21.06
CA PRO A 103 21.49 7.88 -21.43
C PRO A 103 21.94 9.23 -21.97
N GLU A 104 23.06 9.77 -21.46
CA GLU A 104 23.72 10.96 -22.02
C GLU A 104 24.02 10.80 -23.51
#